data_AF-A0A7J8I5L6-F1
#
_entry.id   AF-A0A7J8I5L6-F1
#
_cell.length_a   1.000
_cell.length_b   1.000
_cell.length_c   1.000
_cell.angle_alpha   90.00
_cell.angle_beta   90.00
_cell.angle_gamma   90.00
#
_symmetry.space_group_name_H-M   'P 1'
#
loop_
_entity.id
_entity.type
_entity.pdbx_description
1 polymer ?
#
loop_
_entity_poly.entity_id
_entity_poly.type
_entity_poly.pdbx_seq_one_letter_code
_entity_poly.pdbx_strand_id
1 'polypeptide(L)'
;MTIVYSFSFQFLGELSLIDADPYLKYVPSVIAGAAFHLALQTVTGQSWPESLVQKTGYTLESLKPCLLDLQQTYLRAPQHAQQSIREKYKHAKYHGVSLLSPPDTLHA
;
A
#
# COMPACT_ATOMS: atom_id res chain seq x y z
N MET A 1 1.03 -17.24 1.17
CA MET A 1 1.44 -15.89 1.64
C MET A 1 1.82 -14.95 0.50
N THR A 2 2.64 -15.37 -0.49
CA THR A 2 3.11 -14.50 -1.59
C THR A 2 2.00 -13.92 -2.48
N ILE A 3 0.89 -14.65 -2.70
CA ILE A 3 -0.20 -14.20 -3.57
C ILE A 3 -1.02 -13.07 -2.94
N VAL A 4 -1.35 -13.20 -1.65
CA VAL A 4 -2.06 -12.16 -0.87
C VAL A 4 -1.24 -10.88 -0.84
N TYR A 5 0.07 -11.01 -0.64
CA TYR A 5 1.03 -9.92 -0.69
C TYR A 5 0.97 -9.14 -2.02
N SER A 6 1.06 -9.83 -3.16
CA SER A 6 1.02 -9.20 -4.48
C SER A 6 -0.31 -8.48 -4.75
N PHE A 7 -1.43 -9.07 -4.32
CA PHE A 7 -2.74 -8.44 -4.48
C PHE A 7 -2.94 -7.24 -3.56
N SER A 8 -2.44 -7.28 -2.32
CA SER A 8 -2.45 -6.11 -1.43
C SER A 8 -1.63 -4.96 -2.02
N PHE A 9 -0.46 -5.26 -2.58
CA PHE A 9 0.36 -4.28 -3.29
C PHE A 9 -0.40 -3.64 -4.47
N GLN A 10 -1.02 -4.45 -5.33
CA GLN A 10 -1.80 -3.96 -6.47
C GLN A 10 -3.02 -3.16 -6.05
N PHE A 11 -3.72 -3.59 -5.01
CA PHE A 11 -4.85 -2.86 -4.44
C PHE A 11 -4.45 -1.46 -3.98
N LEU A 12 -3.37 -1.34 -3.21
CA LEU A 12 -2.86 -0.06 -2.71
C LEU A 12 -2.38 0.85 -3.86
N GLY A 13 -1.70 0.28 -4.85
CA GLY A 13 -1.33 1.00 -6.06
C GLY A 13 -2.55 1.53 -6.80
N GLU A 14 -3.59 0.72 -6.97
CA GLU A 14 -4.84 1.15 -7.61
C GLU A 14 -5.58 2.22 -6.80
N LEU A 15 -5.57 2.16 -5.46
CA LEU A 15 -6.12 3.22 -4.61
C LEU A 15 -5.42 4.56 -4.83
N SER A 16 -4.09 4.55 -4.97
CA SER A 16 -3.31 5.78 -5.21
C SER A 16 -3.64 6.46 -6.55
N LEU A 17 -4.26 5.75 -7.50
CA LEU A 17 -4.68 6.30 -8.79
C LEU A 17 -6.04 6.98 -8.73
N ILE A 18 -6.83 6.73 -7.67
CA ILE A 18 -8.15 7.35 -7.51
C ILE A 18 -8.00 8.83 -7.17
N ASP A 19 -7.13 9.11 -6.20
CA ASP A 19 -6.94 10.44 -5.67
C ASP A 19 -5.75 11.11 -6.35
N ALA A 20 -5.99 12.23 -7.04
CA ALA A 20 -4.92 12.99 -7.67
C ALA A 20 -4.04 13.68 -6.61
N ASP A 21 -4.64 14.22 -5.55
CA ASP A 21 -3.96 14.73 -4.36
C ASP A 21 -4.12 13.70 -3.23
N PRO A 22 -3.06 13.25 -2.55
CA PRO A 22 -1.67 13.73 -2.62
C PRO A 22 -0.78 13.06 -3.68
N TYR A 23 -1.27 12.10 -4.48
CA TYR A 23 -0.39 11.17 -5.19
C TYR A 23 0.34 11.72 -6.42
N LEU A 24 -0.17 12.79 -7.06
CA LEU A 24 0.50 13.46 -8.18
C LEU A 24 1.87 14.06 -7.81
N LYS A 25 2.12 14.34 -6.52
CA LYS A 25 3.41 14.87 -6.05
C LYS A 25 4.48 13.79 -5.92
N TYR A 26 4.09 12.51 -5.91
CA TYR A 26 5.00 11.38 -5.73
C TYR A 26 5.33 10.72 -7.05
N VAL A 27 6.58 10.30 -7.22
CA VAL A 27 6.98 9.50 -8.38
C VAL A 27 6.43 8.06 -8.26
N PRO A 28 6.11 7.39 -9.37
CA PRO A 28 5.54 6.04 -9.34
C PRO A 28 6.38 5.01 -8.57
N SER A 29 7.72 5.15 -8.58
CA SER A 29 8.62 4.28 -7.84
C SER A 29 8.49 4.43 -6.31
N VAL A 30 8.24 5.65 -5.82
CA VAL A 30 8.01 5.93 -4.39
C VAL A 30 6.65 5.39 -3.96
N ILE A 31 5.61 5.59 -4.77
CA ILE A 31 4.27 5.02 -4.52
C ILE A 31 4.37 3.49 -4.48
N ALA A 32 5.08 2.88 -5.43
CA ALA A 32 5.31 1.45 -5.44
C ALA A 32 6.08 0.97 -4.20
N GLY A 33 7.12 1.70 -3.76
CA GLY A 33 7.85 1.38 -2.54
C GLY A 33 6.97 1.44 -1.28
N ALA A 34 6.17 2.50 -1.15
CA ALA A 34 5.22 2.67 -0.05
C ALA A 34 4.15 1.56 -0.04
N ALA A 35 3.55 1.26 -1.19
CA ALA A 35 2.57 0.18 -1.34
C ALA A 35 3.17 -1.19 -1.01
N PHE A 36 4.41 -1.44 -1.46
CA PHE A 36 5.14 -2.68 -1.21
C PHE A 36 5.39 -2.87 0.29
N HIS A 37 5.88 -1.82 0.96
CA HIS A 37 6.14 -1.85 2.40
C HIS A 37 4.84 -2.06 3.20
N LEU A 38 3.79 -1.31 2.88
CA LEU A 38 2.52 -1.41 3.59
C LEU A 38 1.87 -2.79 3.41
N ALA A 39 1.91 -3.36 2.20
CA ALA A 39 1.46 -4.73 1.94
C ALA A 39 2.31 -5.76 2.72
N LEU A 40 3.62 -5.52 2.83
CA LEU A 40 4.56 -6.44 3.49
C LEU A 40 4.25 -6.47 4.98
N GLN A 41 4.12 -5.30 5.57
CA GLN A 41 3.79 -5.16 6.97
C GLN A 41 2.41 -5.72 7.29
N THR A 42 1.40 -5.48 6.43
CA THR A 42 0.03 -6.00 6.62
C THR A 42 -0.03 -7.53 6.59
N VAL A 43 0.72 -8.18 5.68
CA VAL A 43 0.61 -9.64 5.47
C VAL A 43 1.61 -10.43 6.30
N THR A 44 2.80 -9.88 6.53
CA THR A 44 3.93 -10.61 7.16
C THR A 44 4.43 -9.97 8.44
N GLY A 45 4.05 -8.72 8.73
CA GLY A 45 4.60 -7.93 9.83
C GLY A 45 6.04 -7.47 9.64
N GLN A 46 6.65 -7.74 8.48
CA GLN A 46 8.03 -7.37 8.20
C GLN A 46 8.14 -5.91 7.70
N SER A 47 9.24 -5.25 8.04
CA SER A 47 9.56 -3.90 7.58
C SER A 47 10.32 -3.90 6.24
N TRP A 48 10.64 -2.71 5.73
CA TRP A 48 11.31 -2.51 4.45
C TRP A 48 12.69 -3.21 4.44
N PRO A 49 12.92 -4.20 3.54
CA PRO A 49 14.14 -4.99 3.56
C PRO A 49 15.34 -4.20 3.03
N GLU A 50 16.50 -4.40 3.66
CA GLU A 50 17.75 -3.72 3.27
C GLU A 50 18.17 -4.02 1.82
N SER A 51 17.84 -5.22 1.31
CA SER A 51 18.07 -5.58 -0.10
C SER A 51 17.33 -4.68 -1.08
N LEU A 52 16.16 -4.14 -0.72
CA LEU A 52 15.44 -3.16 -1.52
C LEU A 52 16.03 -1.75 -1.37
N VAL A 53 16.55 -1.40 -0.19
CA VAL A 53 17.31 -0.15 0.00
C VAL A 53 18.51 -0.14 -0.95
N GLN A 54 19.28 -1.24 -1.01
CA GLN A 54 20.45 -1.33 -1.90
C GLN A 54 20.09 -1.29 -3.39
N LYS A 55 18.94 -1.84 -3.79
CA LYS A 55 18.50 -1.86 -5.20
C LYS A 55 17.85 -0.54 -5.66
N THR A 56 17.07 0.08 -4.78
CA THR A 56 16.23 1.24 -5.15
C THR A 56 16.81 2.56 -4.68
N GLY A 57 17.71 2.53 -3.68
CA GLY A 57 18.20 3.70 -2.98
C GLY A 57 17.19 4.31 -2.00
N TYR A 58 15.96 3.80 -1.93
CA TYR A 58 14.93 4.34 -1.03
C TYR A 58 15.06 3.76 0.38
N THR A 59 15.23 4.66 1.34
CA THR A 59 15.14 4.36 2.77
C THR A 59 13.70 4.49 3.26
N LEU A 60 13.38 3.88 4.39
CA LEU A 60 12.05 3.99 4.99
C LEU A 60 11.70 5.46 5.30
N GLU A 61 12.68 6.27 5.68
CA GLU A 61 12.50 7.73 5.87
C GLU A 61 12.09 8.45 4.58
N SER A 62 12.68 8.08 3.43
CA SER A 62 12.33 8.68 2.14
C SER A 62 10.91 8.31 1.67
N LEU A 63 10.45 7.10 2.02
CA LEU A 63 9.11 6.59 1.68
C LEU A 63 8.04 7.04 2.68
N LYS A 64 8.43 7.41 3.91
CA LYS A 64 7.55 7.78 5.01
C LYS A 64 6.39 8.73 4.64
N PRO A 65 6.59 9.85 3.93
CA PRO A 65 5.47 10.74 3.58
C PRO A 65 4.44 10.05 2.68
N CYS A 66 4.89 9.35 1.63
CA CYS A 66 4.00 8.60 0.74
C CYS A 66 3.34 7.42 1.47
N LEU A 67 4.06 6.77 2.38
CA LEU A 67 3.57 5.65 3.17
C LEU A 67 2.43 6.08 4.11
N LEU A 68 2.58 7.22 4.79
CA LEU A 68 1.56 7.77 5.68
C LEU A 68 0.31 8.20 4.91
N ASP A 69 0.48 8.88 3.77
CA ASP A 69 -0.63 9.26 2.89
C ASP A 69 -1.40 8.02 2.40
N LEU A 70 -0.66 6.97 2.00
CA LEU A 70 -1.23 5.71 1.52
C LEU A 70 -1.92 4.91 2.63
N GLN A 71 -1.35 4.88 3.84
CA GLN A 71 -1.98 4.25 5.01
C GLN A 71 -3.29 4.96 5.37
N GLN A 72 -3.30 6.30 5.38
CA GLN A 72 -4.53 7.07 5.62
C GLN A 72 -5.58 6.80 4.56
N THR A 73 -5.18 6.73 3.29
CA THR A 73 -6.09 6.41 2.19
C THR A 73 -6.65 5.01 2.33
N TYR A 74 -5.83 4.04 2.75
CA TYR A 74 -6.30 2.68 3.00
C TYR A 74 -7.29 2.62 4.18
N LEU A 75 -7.00 3.31 5.29
CA LEU A 75 -7.91 3.42 6.44
C LEU A 75 -9.26 4.05 6.06
N ARG A 76 -9.25 5.05 5.18
CA ARG A 76 -10.44 5.77 4.70
C ARG A 76 -11.11 5.08 3.51
N ALA A 77 -10.49 4.05 2.93
CA ALA A 77 -11.00 3.35 1.76
C ALA A 77 -12.44 2.83 1.93
N PRO A 78 -12.90 2.35 3.11
CA PRO A 78 -14.31 1.97 3.30
C PRO A 78 -15.31 3.12 3.25
N GLN A 79 -14.89 4.35 3.58
CA GLN A 79 -15.74 5.55 3.58
C GLN A 79 -15.55 6.40 2.31
N HIS A 80 -14.59 6.04 1.45
CA HIS A 80 -14.28 6.77 0.23
C HIS A 80 -15.47 6.77 -0.76
N ALA A 81 -15.70 7.88 -1.47
CA ALA A 81 -16.81 7.99 -2.41
C ALA A 81 -16.74 6.93 -3.53
N GLN A 82 -15.53 6.58 -3.97
CA GLN A 82 -15.28 5.58 -4.99
C GLN A 82 -14.95 4.21 -4.37
N GLN A 83 -15.92 3.29 -4.41
CA GLN A 83 -15.81 1.94 -3.82
C GLN A 83 -15.47 0.83 -4.84
N SER A 84 -15.43 1.12 -6.13
CA SER A 84 -15.26 0.11 -7.21
C SER A 84 -14.01 -0.75 -7.04
N ILE A 85 -12.88 -0.13 -6.66
CA ILE A 85 -11.61 -0.84 -6.44
C ILE A 85 -11.72 -1.73 -5.19
N ARG A 86 -12.32 -1.24 -4.11
CA ARG A 86 -12.51 -2.02 -2.88
C ARG A 86 -13.37 -3.25 -3.11
N GLU A 87 -14.47 -3.14 -3.85
CA GLU A 87 -15.33 -4.28 -4.19
C GLU A 87 -14.65 -5.26 -5.16
N LYS A 88 -13.85 -4.76 -6.13
CA LYS A 88 -13.02 -5.63 -7.00
C LYS A 88 -12.10 -6.53 -6.17
N TYR A 89 -11.35 -5.95 -5.24
CA TYR A 89 -10.36 -6.67 -4.43
C TYR A 89 -10.95 -7.43 -3.23
N LYS A 90 -12.26 -7.28 -2.97
CA LYS A 90 -13.02 -8.07 -2.00
C LYS A 90 -13.35 -9.47 -2.52
N HIS A 91 -13.39 -9.62 -3.84
CA HIS A 91 -13.69 -10.90 -4.48
C HIS A 91 -12.65 -11.97 -4.15
N ALA A 92 -13.07 -13.22 -3.99
CA ALA A 92 -12.20 -14.35 -3.64
C ALA A 92 -11.04 -14.56 -4.64
N LYS A 93 -11.22 -14.12 -5.89
CA LYS A 93 -10.18 -14.08 -6.93
C LYS A 93 -8.93 -13.31 -6.50
N TYR A 94 -9.10 -12.30 -5.66
CA TYR A 94 -8.03 -11.46 -5.10
C TYR A 94 -7.78 -11.76 -3.62
N HIS A 95 -8.23 -12.92 -3.13
CA HIS A 95 -8.13 -13.33 -1.72
C HIS A 95 -8.75 -12.35 -0.70
N GLY A 96 -9.68 -11.48 -1.14
CA GLY A 96 -10.33 -10.53 -0.25
C GLY A 96 -9.36 -9.55 0.41
N VAL A 97 -8.24 -9.20 -0.25
CA VAL A 97 -7.21 -8.32 0.33
C VAL A 97 -7.75 -6.95 0.76
N SER A 98 -8.84 -6.47 0.17
CA SER A 98 -9.48 -5.21 0.59
C SER A 98 -10.20 -5.27 1.94
N LEU A 99 -10.36 -6.47 2.50
CA LEU A 99 -10.91 -6.71 3.85
C LEU A 99 -9.82 -6.76 4.92
N LEU A 100 -8.54 -6.78 4.53
CA LEU A 100 -7.45 -6.72 5.48
C LEU A 100 -7.44 -5.34 6.14
N SER A 101 -7.08 -5.29 7.42
CA SER A 101 -6.90 -4.02 8.11
C SER A 101 -5.46 -3.56 7.93
N PRO A 102 -5.20 -2.28 7.59
CA PRO A 102 -3.86 -1.74 7.64
C PRO A 102 -3.28 -1.87 9.07
N PRO A 103 -1.96 -2.01 9.22
CA PRO A 103 -1.33 -2.01 10.54
C PRO A 103 -1.59 -0.66 11.24
N ASP A 104 -1.97 -0.70 12.52
CA ASP A 104 -2.19 0.49 13.35
C ASP A 104 -0.89 1.29 13.58
N THR A 105 0.23 0.59 13.66
CA THR A 105 1.56 1.17 13.87
C THR A 105 2.48 0.83 12.70
N LEU A 106 2.89 1.82 11.91
CA LEU A 106 3.97 1.65 10.93
C LEU A 106 5.29 1.52 11.70
N HIS A 107 5.94 0.35 11.60
CA HIS A 107 7.27 0.18 12.15
C HIS A 107 8.28 0.84 11.20
N ALA A 108 8.50 2.14 11.44
CA ALA A 108 9.53 2.97 10.85
C ALA A 108 10.92 2.63 11.39
#